data_AF-A0A4S4ZVV3-F1
#
_entry.id   AF-A0A4S4ZVV3-F1
#
_cell.length_a   1.000
_cell.length_b   1.000
_cell.length_c   1.000
_cell.angle_alpha   90.00
_cell.angle_beta   90.00
_cell.angle_gamma   90.00
#
_symmetry.space_group_name_H-M   'P 1'
#
loop_
_entity.id
_entity.type
_entity.pdbx_description
1 polymer ?
#
loop_
_entity_poly.entity_id
_entity_poly.type
_entity_poly.pdbx_seq_one_letter_code
_entity_poly.pdbx_strand_id
1 'polypeptide(L)' 'LPMSSPDAAVATQAAAASLGLRVGCFRPPSVPDGISRLRVTASAGVGEEDWRRAVVTLVDLMKEHQ' A
#
# COMPACT_ATOMS: atom_id res chain seq x y z
N LEU A 1 3.04 4.69 -3.24
CA LEU A 1 1.74 4.96 -3.87
C LEU A 1 1.10 6.13 -3.15
N PRO A 2 0.83 7.26 -3.82
CA PRO A 2 0.16 8.41 -3.20
C PRO A 2 -1.26 8.05 -2.76
N MET A 3 -1.72 8.67 -1.68
CA MET A 3 -3.05 8.48 -1.11
C MET A 3 -3.76 9.83 -1.03
N SER A 4 -5.08 9.82 -1.19
CA SER A 4 -5.92 11.02 -1.18
C SER A 4 -5.93 11.73 0.17
N SER A 5 -5.61 11.05 1.27
CA SER A 5 -5.50 11.61 2.63
C SER A 5 -4.70 10.70 3.58
N PRO A 6 -4.25 11.22 4.76
CA PRO A 6 -3.62 10.40 5.80
C PRO A 6 -4.52 9.27 6.31
N ASP A 7 -5.81 9.54 6.48
CA ASP A 7 -6.79 8.55 6.93
C ASP A 7 -7.00 7.45 5.88
N ALA A 8 -7.17 7.84 4.62
CA ALA A 8 -7.22 6.92 3.48
C ALA A 8 -5.96 6.04 3.43
N ALA A 9 -4.77 6.59 3.66
CA ALA A 9 -3.54 5.81 3.69
C ALA A 9 -3.55 4.71 4.77
N VAL A 10 -4.10 4.99 5.96
CA VAL A 10 -4.22 4.02 7.04
C VAL A 10 -5.30 2.97 6.73
N ALA A 11 -6.45 3.42 6.22
CA ALA A 11 -7.54 2.52 5.83
C ALA A 11 -7.08 1.53 4.74
N THR A 12 -6.41 2.03 3.70
CA THR A 12 -5.89 1.17 2.63
C THR A 12 -4.78 0.23 3.13
N GLN A 13 -3.93 0.67 4.06
CA GLN A 13 -2.96 -0.22 4.70
C GLN A 13 -3.66 -1.36 5.47
N ALA A 14 -4.73 -1.05 6.21
CA ALA A 14 -5.49 -2.05 6.95
C ALA A 14 -6.22 -3.02 6.01
N ALA A 15 -6.81 -2.53 4.92
CA ALA A 15 -7.44 -3.35 3.90
C ALA A 15 -6.43 -4.30 3.24
N ALA A 16 -5.23 -3.80 2.88
CA ALA A 16 -4.14 -4.62 2.37
C ALA A 16 -3.75 -5.73 3.35
N ALA A 17 -3.63 -5.41 4.64
CA ALA A 17 -3.27 -6.38 5.66
C ALA A 17 -4.33 -7.49 5.83
N SER A 18 -5.62 -7.14 5.78
CA SER A 18 -6.73 -8.12 5.79
C SER A 18 -6.72 -9.06 4.58
N LEU A 19 -6.16 -8.61 3.45
CA LEU A 19 -5.97 -9.41 2.24
C LEU A 19 -4.61 -10.15 2.21
N GLY A 20 -3.87 -10.14 3.33
CA GLY A 20 -2.59 -10.83 3.46
C GLY A 20 -1.38 -10.07 2.91
N LEU A 21 -1.56 -8.81 2.47
CA LEU A 21 -0.51 -7.98 1.89
C LEU A 21 -0.03 -6.93 2.90
N ARG A 22 1.20 -7.06 3.41
CA ARG A 22 1.79 -6.04 4.29
C ARG A 22 2.45 -4.94 3.48
N VAL A 23 2.03 -3.70 3.75
CA VAL A 23 2.61 -2.48 3.18
C VAL A 23 2.96 -1.49 4.30
N GLY A 24 3.98 -0.67 4.07
CA GLY A 24 4.25 0.48 4.93
C GLY A 24 3.30 1.64 4.62
N CYS A 25 3.07 2.51 5.60
CA CYS A 25 2.28 3.73 5.43
C CYS A 25 3.07 4.92 5.99
N PHE A 26 3.39 5.89 5.12
CA PHE A 26 4.00 7.16 5.51
C PHE A 26 2.98 8.28 5.41
N ARG A 27 2.95 9.14 6.42
CA ARG A 27 2.00 10.24 6.55
C ARG A 27 2.64 11.41 7.31
N PRO A 28 2.09 12.64 7.21
CA PRO A 28 2.61 13.78 7.97
C PRO A 28 2.59 13.48 9.48
N PRO A 29 3.60 13.95 10.25
CA PRO A 29 4.71 14.83 9.85
C PRO A 29 5.93 14.10 9.24
N SER A 30 5.89 12.77 9.10
CA SER A 30 7.05 11.99 8.62
C SER A 30 7.34 12.15 7.12
N VAL A 31 6.47 12.82 6.37
CA VAL A 31 6.65 13.15 4.95
C VAL A 31 6.67 14.67 4.78
N PRO A 32 7.79 15.28 4.33
CA PRO A 32 7.93 16.73 4.26
C PRO A 32 7.01 17.35 3.20
N ASP A 33 6.68 16.63 2.13
CA ASP A 33 5.78 17.13 1.06
C ASP A 33 4.30 17.12 1.46
N GLY A 34 3.94 16.64 2.66
CA GLY A 34 2.55 16.54 3.11
C GLY A 34 1.74 15.38 2.49
N ILE A 35 2.25 14.74 1.43
CA ILE A 35 1.55 13.68 0.70
C ILE A 35 1.72 12.33 1.40
N SER A 36 0.63 11.77 1.90
CA SER A 36 0.58 10.42 2.47
C SER A 36 0.76 9.35 1.39
N ARG A 37 1.52 8.30 1.69
CA ARG A 37 1.91 7.27 0.72
C ARG A 37 1.98 5.88 1.34
N LEU A 38 1.56 4.87 0.58
CA LEU A 38 1.91 3.47 0.87
C LEU A 38 3.29 3.14 0.30
N ARG A 39 4.10 2.42 1.08
CA ARG A 39 5.41 1.88 0.68
C ARG A 39 5.27 0.38 0.45
N VAL A 40 5.45 -0.02 -0.80
CA VAL A 40 5.59 -1.42 -1.22
C VAL A 40 7.08 -1.76 -1.24
N THR A 41 7.46 -2.90 -0.68
CA THR A 41 8.85 -3.39 -0.70
C THR A 41 8.85 -4.76 -1.37
N ALA A 42 9.59 -4.91 -2.46
CA ALA A 42 9.79 -6.17 -3.16
C ALA A 42 11.18 -6.73 -2.83
N SER A 43 11.34 -8.05 -2.83
CA SER A 43 12.63 -8.72 -2.66
C SER A 43 12.75 -9.88 -3.64
N ALA A 44 13.99 -10.30 -3.93
CA ALA A 44 14.25 -11.42 -4.84
C ALA A 44 13.75 -12.78 -4.31
N GLY A 45 13.38 -12.87 -3.03
CA GLY A 45 12.83 -14.07 -2.41
C GLY A 45 11.31 -14.24 -2.58
N VAL A 46 10.62 -13.28 -3.19
CA VAL A 46 9.18 -13.38 -3.44
C VAL A 46 8.95 -14.29 -4.64
N GLY A 47 8.23 -15.41 -4.42
CA GLY A 47 7.86 -16.34 -5.49
C GLY A 47 6.92 -15.70 -6.52
N GLU A 48 6.92 -16.22 -7.75
CA GLU A 48 6.14 -15.64 -8.84
C GLU A 48 4.64 -15.59 -8.55
N GLU A 49 4.09 -16.61 -7.90
CA GLU A 49 2.67 -16.66 -7.55
C GLU A 49 2.29 -15.62 -6.49
N ASP A 50 3.11 -15.47 -5.44
CA ASP A 50 2.94 -14.44 -4.42
C ASP A 50 3.07 -13.03 -5.02
N TRP A 51 4.05 -12.84 -5.91
CA TRP A 51 4.22 -11.59 -6.65
C TRP A 51 2.96 -11.23 -7.43
N ARG A 52 2.45 -12.17 -8.23
CA ARG A 52 1.25 -11.96 -9.06
C ARG A 52 0.03 -11.63 -8.20
N ARG A 53 -0.19 -12.38 -7.12
CA ARG A 53 -1.27 -12.10 -6.16
C ARG A 53 -1.12 -10.71 -5.55
N ALA A 54 0.07 -10.37 -5.06
CA ALA A 54 0.34 -9.08 -4.44
C ALA A 54 0.07 -7.91 -5.40
N VAL A 55 0.50 -8.01 -6.65
CA VAL A 55 0.24 -6.98 -7.68
C VAL A 55 -1.26 -6.83 -7.95
N VAL A 56 -1.99 -7.95 -8.12
CA VAL A 56 -3.44 -7.90 -8.35
C VAL A 56 -4.17 -7.25 -7.18
N THR A 57 -3.89 -7.70 -5.95
CA THR A 57 -4.49 -7.13 -4.73
C THR A 57 -4.17 -5.64 -4.59
N LEU A 58 -2.93 -5.22 -4.86
CA LEU A 58 -2.52 -3.82 -4.77
C LEU A 58 -3.27 -2.96 -5.79
N VAL A 59 -3.39 -3.42 -7.03
CA VAL A 59 -4.09 -2.68 -8.10
C VAL A 59 -5.58 -2.55 -7.77
N ASP A 60 -6.19 -3.60 -7.24
CA ASP A 60 -7.60 -3.61 -6.85
C ASP A 60 -7.87 -2.59 -5.74
N LEU A 61 -7.08 -2.62 -4.66
CA LEU A 61 -7.15 -1.66 -3.57
C LEU A 61 -6.93 -0.21 -4.01
N MET A 62 -6.02 0.02 -4.96
CA MET A 62 -5.78 1.37 -5.49
C MET A 62 -6.98 1.91 -6.27
N LYS A 63 -7.75 1.06 -6.95
CA LYS A 63 -8.96 1.49 -7.64
C LYS A 63 -10.08 1.87 -6.68
N GLU A 64 -10.18 1.21 -5.52
CA GLU A 64 -11.19 1.51 -4.50
C GLU A 64 -10.90 2.78 -3.69
N HIS A 65 -9.63 3.17 -3.56
CA HIS A 65 -9.20 4.23 -2.65
C HIS A 65 -8.55 5.46 -3.32
N GLN A 66 -8.47 5.51 -4.66
CA GLN A 66 -8.16 6.73 -5.41
C GLN A 66 -9.40 7.61 -5.58
#